data_AF-A0A662AYP3-F1
#
_entry.id   AF-A0A662AYP3-F1
#
_cell.length_a   1.000
_cell.length_b   1.000
_cell.length_c   1.000
_cell.angle_alpha   90.00
_cell.angle_beta   90.00
_cell.angle_gamma   90.00
#
_symmetry.space_group_name_H-M   'P 1'
#
loop_
_entity.id
_entity.type
_entity.pdbx_description
1 polymer ?
#
loop_
_entity_poly.entity_id
_entity_poly.type
_entity_poly.pdbx_seq_one_letter_code
_entity_poly.pdbx_strand_id
1 'polypeptide(L)'
;MGTNIFIQVFQWVLFSAFAVHILVGVILQIQNWMARPKGYARRVGAEESIFSRYMIYTGAIIFIFLVIHLADFFANKMIGDVPEITSGNLAGMEDMGLLVMEKFKMGGYVLFYVIIFLFLGFHLDHAFQSAFQSLGLNHPKYTPFIKGLGHFMAIVLTVGFISIPIIIYFFK
;
A
#
# COMPACT_ATOMS: atom_id res chain seq x y z
N MET A 1 -8.14 14.34 -15.84
CA MET A 1 -7.76 12.91 -15.69
C MET A 1 -8.93 11.92 -15.74
N GLY A 2 -10.19 12.30 -15.47
CA GLY A 2 -11.33 11.37 -15.41
C GLY A 2 -11.81 10.75 -16.74
N THR A 3 -11.30 11.17 -17.90
CA THR A 3 -11.77 10.70 -19.22
C THR A 3 -10.85 9.66 -19.87
N ASN A 4 -9.64 9.45 -19.36
CA ASN A 4 -8.72 8.48 -19.94
C ASN A 4 -9.16 7.06 -19.58
N ILE A 5 -9.60 6.30 -20.60
CA ILE A 5 -10.14 4.95 -20.42
C ILE A 5 -9.13 4.00 -19.75
N PHE A 6 -7.83 4.12 -20.04
CA PHE A 6 -6.81 3.29 -19.42
C PHE A 6 -6.77 3.52 -17.92
N ILE A 7 -6.73 4.78 -17.49
CA ILE A 7 -6.68 5.14 -16.06
C ILE A 7 -7.94 4.67 -15.34
N GLN A 8 -9.12 4.81 -15.96
CA GLN A 8 -10.38 4.35 -15.37
C GLN A 8 -10.43 2.83 -15.19
N VAL A 9 -9.96 2.06 -16.18
CA VAL A 9 -9.89 0.60 -16.05
C VAL A 9 -8.93 0.21 -14.92
N PHE A 10 -7.74 0.80 -14.89
CA PHE A 10 -6.77 0.53 -13.82
C PHE A 10 -7.32 0.90 -12.44
N GLN A 11 -8.04 2.02 -12.31
CA GLN A 11 -8.68 2.42 -11.07
C GLN A 11 -9.61 1.32 -10.54
N TRP A 12 -10.54 0.83 -11.37
CA TRP A 12 -11.47 -0.22 -10.95
C TRP A 12 -10.76 -1.54 -10.63
N VAL A 13 -9.80 -1.95 -11.47
CA VAL A 13 -9.02 -3.17 -11.24
C VAL A 13 -8.26 -3.09 -9.92
N LEU A 14 -7.57 -1.99 -9.64
CA LEU A 14 -6.82 -1.80 -8.40
C LEU A 14 -7.76 -1.78 -7.18
N PHE A 15 -8.89 -1.10 -7.28
CA PHE A 15 -9.87 -1.03 -6.18
C PHE A 15 -10.43 -2.42 -5.85
N SER A 16 -10.83 -3.19 -6.88
CA SER A 16 -11.32 -4.56 -6.71
C SER A 16 -10.23 -5.50 -6.19
N ALA A 17 -9.02 -5.42 -6.73
CA ALA A 17 -7.90 -6.25 -6.29
C ALA A 17 -7.56 -5.99 -4.81
N PHE A 18 -7.55 -4.72 -4.38
CA PHE A 18 -7.30 -4.36 -2.99
C PHE A 18 -8.40 -4.88 -2.07
N ALA A 19 -9.67 -4.74 -2.46
CA ALA A 19 -10.80 -5.26 -1.69
C ALA A 19 -10.71 -6.78 -1.51
N VAL A 20 -10.49 -7.53 -2.59
CA VAL A 20 -10.34 -8.99 -2.53
C VAL A 20 -9.14 -9.38 -1.67
N HIS A 21 -8.01 -8.70 -1.82
CA HIS A 21 -6.80 -8.94 -1.03
C HIS A 21 -7.05 -8.78 0.47
N ILE A 22 -7.69 -7.69 0.90
CA ILE A 22 -8.03 -7.47 2.32
C ILE A 22 -8.97 -8.57 2.82
N LEU A 23 -10.04 -8.86 2.06
CA LEU A 23 -11.04 -9.84 2.47
C LEU A 23 -10.41 -11.23 2.67
N VAL A 24 -9.65 -11.70 1.69
CA VAL A 24 -8.95 -12.99 1.78
C VAL A 24 -7.96 -12.98 2.94
N GLY A 25 -7.18 -11.90 3.11
CA GLY A 25 -6.22 -11.77 4.22
C GLY A 25 -6.88 -11.86 5.60
N VAL A 26 -8.01 -11.17 5.78
CA VAL A 26 -8.79 -11.22 7.03
C VAL A 26 -9.40 -12.60 7.26
N ILE A 27 -9.99 -13.22 6.23
CA ILE A 27 -10.54 -14.57 6.34
C ILE A 27 -9.46 -15.56 6.76
N LEU A 28 -8.29 -15.53 6.11
CA LEU A 28 -7.16 -16.40 6.45
C LEU A 28 -6.68 -16.14 7.89
N GLN A 29 -6.64 -14.89 8.33
CA GLN A 29 -6.26 -14.56 9.70
C GLN A 29 -7.26 -15.14 10.72
N ILE A 30 -8.56 -15.02 10.46
CA ILE A 30 -9.61 -15.58 11.32
C ILE A 30 -9.49 -17.11 11.36
N GLN A 31 -9.31 -17.75 10.20
CA GLN A 31 -9.08 -19.20 10.12
C GLN A 31 -7.85 -19.64 10.92
N ASN A 32 -6.75 -18.88 10.84
CA ASN A 32 -5.54 -19.15 11.62
C ASN A 32 -5.79 -19.05 13.13
N TRP A 33 -6.59 -18.08 13.59
CA TRP A 33 -6.98 -17.97 15.00
C TRP A 33 -7.90 -19.10 15.44
N MET A 34 -8.91 -19.45 14.64
CA MET A 34 -9.83 -20.55 14.94
C MET A 34 -9.15 -21.92 14.95
N ALA A 35 -8.16 -22.14 14.08
CA ALA A 35 -7.37 -23.35 14.04
C ALA A 35 -6.45 -23.51 15.25
N ARG A 36 -6.24 -22.44 16.05
CA ARG A 36 -5.28 -22.40 17.16
C ARG A 36 -5.88 -21.82 18.46
N PRO A 37 -6.88 -22.48 19.06
CA PRO A 37 -7.52 -22.02 20.29
C PRO A 37 -6.64 -22.18 21.55
N LYS A 38 -5.64 -23.07 21.52
CA LYS A 38 -4.61 -23.19 22.57
C LYS A 38 -3.23 -22.91 21.95
N GLY A 39 -2.50 -21.96 22.51
CA GLY A 39 -1.14 -21.64 22.06
C GLY A 39 -0.16 -22.79 22.26
N TYR A 40 0.95 -22.80 21.50
CA TYR A 40 1.96 -23.85 21.58
C TYR A 40 2.58 -23.96 22.99
N ALA A 41 2.53 -25.15 23.58
CA ALA A 41 3.13 -25.47 24.87
C ALA A 41 4.67 -25.36 24.86
N ARG A 42 5.30 -25.58 23.70
CA ARG A 42 6.73 -25.37 23.48
C ARG A 42 6.94 -24.75 22.10
N ARG A 43 7.61 -23.60 22.06
CA ARG A 43 7.95 -22.90 20.82
C ARG A 43 9.26 -23.48 20.28
N VAL A 44 9.17 -24.52 19.46
CA VAL A 44 10.34 -25.03 18.72
C VAL A 44 10.61 -24.04 17.59
N GLY A 45 11.77 -23.38 17.62
CA GLY A 45 12.06 -22.12 16.92
C GLY A 45 12.18 -22.14 15.39
N ALA A 46 11.30 -22.85 14.67
CA ALA A 46 11.41 -23.01 13.22
C ALA A 46 10.12 -22.72 12.41
N GLU A 47 8.92 -22.62 13.00
CA GLU A 47 7.71 -22.71 12.16
C GLU A 47 7.16 -21.38 11.63
N GLU A 48 7.48 -20.22 12.21
CA GLU A 48 6.92 -18.94 11.75
C GLU A 48 7.96 -17.83 11.71
N SER A 49 8.15 -17.26 10.52
CA SER A 49 8.97 -16.06 10.36
C SER A 49 8.34 -14.89 11.12
N ILE A 50 9.18 -14.04 11.68
CA ILE A 50 8.76 -12.79 12.35
C ILE A 50 7.85 -11.97 11.43
N PHE A 51 8.16 -12.02 10.15
CA PHE A 51 7.41 -11.37 9.09
C PHE A 51 5.96 -11.85 9.01
N SER A 52 5.74 -13.16 8.95
CA SER A 52 4.39 -13.76 8.96
C SER A 52 3.59 -13.36 10.20
N ARG A 53 4.26 -13.22 11.35
CA ARG A 53 3.63 -12.87 12.63
C ARG A 53 3.03 -11.48 12.63
N TYR A 54 3.70 -10.52 11.98
CA TYR A 54 3.28 -9.12 11.96
C TYR A 54 2.46 -8.74 10.71
N MET A 55 2.17 -9.68 9.80
CA MET A 55 1.46 -9.39 8.55
C MET A 55 0.10 -8.74 8.75
N ILE A 56 -0.73 -9.25 9.68
CA ILE A 56 -2.04 -8.65 9.93
C ILE A 56 -1.93 -7.24 10.51
N TYR A 57 -0.93 -6.98 11.34
CA TYR A 57 -0.72 -5.67 11.96
C TYR A 57 -0.25 -4.65 10.93
N THR A 58 0.72 -5.01 10.09
CA THR A 58 1.16 -4.14 8.99
C THR A 58 0.02 -3.90 7.98
N GLY A 59 -0.76 -4.93 7.66
CA GLY A 59 -1.95 -4.80 6.83
C GLY A 59 -3.00 -3.84 7.42
N ALA A 60 -3.26 -3.90 8.73
CA ALA A 60 -4.17 -3.00 9.42
C ALA A 60 -3.67 -1.53 9.41
N ILE A 61 -2.37 -1.31 9.64
CA ILE A 61 -1.74 0.01 9.54
C ILE A 61 -1.91 0.59 8.13
N ILE A 62 -1.63 -0.22 7.10
CA ILE A 62 -1.78 0.18 5.70
C ILE A 62 -3.24 0.43 5.34
N PHE A 63 -4.18 -0.34 5.88
CA PHE A 63 -5.61 -0.14 5.65
C PHE A 63 -6.09 1.21 6.22
N ILE A 64 -5.69 1.55 7.45
CA ILE A 64 -6.00 2.85 8.05
C ILE A 64 -5.42 3.98 7.19
N PHE A 65 -4.17 3.83 6.74
CA PHE A 65 -3.56 4.76 5.81
C PHE A 65 -4.34 4.88 4.50
N LEU A 66 -4.79 3.76 3.92
CA LEU A 66 -5.56 3.79 2.68
C LEU A 66 -6.86 4.58 2.86
N VAL A 67 -7.56 4.42 3.98
CA VAL A 67 -8.77 5.21 4.26
C VAL A 67 -8.45 6.70 4.33
N ILE A 68 -7.38 7.08 5.04
CA ILE A 68 -6.92 8.48 5.12
C ILE A 68 -6.53 9.00 3.73
N HIS A 69 -5.77 8.22 2.98
CA HIS A 69 -5.32 8.56 1.62
C HIS A 69 -6.49 8.77 0.66
N LEU A 70 -7.49 7.88 0.69
CA LEU A 70 -8.70 8.02 -0.12
C LEU A 70 -9.54 9.21 0.34
N ALA A 71 -9.63 9.49 1.64
CA ALA A 71 -10.31 10.69 2.12
C ALA A 71 -9.60 11.98 1.66
N ASP A 72 -8.27 12.02 1.75
CA ASP A 72 -7.47 13.19 1.38
C ASP A 72 -7.53 13.50 -0.12
N PHE A 73 -7.56 12.49 -1.00
CA PHE A 73 -7.47 12.72 -2.44
C PHE A 73 -8.71 12.27 -3.21
N PHE A 74 -9.18 11.06 -2.99
CA PHE A 74 -10.29 10.51 -3.76
C PHE A 74 -11.64 11.15 -3.38
N ALA A 75 -11.92 11.33 -2.08
CA ALA A 75 -13.16 11.96 -1.64
C ALA A 75 -13.19 13.43 -2.04
N ASN A 76 -12.09 14.17 -1.88
CA ASN A 76 -11.98 15.54 -2.38
C ASN A 76 -12.24 15.61 -3.89
N LYS A 77 -11.73 14.64 -4.67
CA LYS A 77 -12.00 14.56 -6.11
C LYS A 77 -13.45 14.25 -6.47
N MET A 78 -14.16 13.44 -5.68
CA MET A 78 -15.50 12.96 -6.04
C MET A 78 -16.63 13.85 -5.54
N ILE A 79 -16.47 14.44 -4.35
CA ILE A 79 -17.53 15.18 -3.65
C ILE A 79 -17.04 16.47 -2.97
N GLY A 80 -15.73 16.70 -2.96
CA GLY A 80 -15.14 17.89 -2.36
C GLY A 80 -14.85 18.97 -3.39
N ASP A 81 -14.17 20.02 -2.92
CA ASP A 81 -13.71 21.12 -3.75
C ASP A 81 -12.23 20.88 -4.08
N VAL A 82 -11.93 20.68 -5.36
CA VAL A 82 -10.54 20.53 -5.84
C VAL A 82 -10.11 21.89 -6.37
N PRO A 83 -8.98 22.45 -5.90
CA PRO A 83 -8.47 23.70 -6.41
C PRO A 83 -8.36 23.69 -7.93
N GLU A 84 -8.75 24.78 -8.58
CA GLU A 84 -8.63 24.93 -10.02
C GLU A 84 -7.34 25.65 -10.41
N ILE A 85 -6.81 25.31 -11.57
CA ILE A 85 -5.72 26.05 -12.21
C ILE A 85 -6.21 27.47 -12.49
N THR A 86 -5.47 28.47 -12.01
CA THR A 86 -5.89 29.88 -12.07
C THR A 86 -5.38 30.63 -13.30
N SER A 87 -4.47 30.04 -14.09
CA SER A 87 -3.84 30.73 -15.21
C SER A 87 -3.42 29.80 -16.36
N GLY A 88 -3.35 30.37 -17.57
CA GLY A 88 -2.96 29.66 -18.80
C GLY A 88 -4.11 28.91 -19.47
N ASN A 89 -3.79 28.13 -20.50
CA ASN A 89 -4.77 27.41 -21.34
C ASN A 89 -5.54 26.29 -20.60
N LEU A 90 -5.13 25.98 -19.38
CA LEU A 90 -5.73 24.97 -18.51
C LEU A 90 -6.54 25.61 -17.36
N ALA A 91 -6.71 26.93 -17.37
CA ALA A 91 -7.47 27.63 -16.33
C ALA A 91 -8.90 27.08 -16.21
N GLY A 92 -9.37 26.87 -14.98
CA GLY A 92 -10.66 26.23 -14.69
C GLY A 92 -10.63 24.69 -14.70
N MET A 93 -9.47 24.07 -14.91
CA MET A 93 -9.30 22.62 -14.72
C MET A 93 -8.87 22.32 -13.29
N GLU A 94 -9.41 21.24 -12.72
CA GLU A 94 -9.00 20.77 -11.40
C GLU A 94 -7.52 20.38 -11.30
N ASP A 95 -6.87 20.80 -10.23
CA ASP A 95 -5.47 20.58 -9.90
C ASP A 95 -5.31 19.69 -8.65
N MET A 96 -5.32 18.38 -8.89
CA MET A 96 -4.99 17.39 -7.85
C MET A 96 -3.55 17.50 -7.36
N GLY A 97 -2.65 18.05 -8.19
CA GLY A 97 -1.26 18.26 -7.83
C GLY A 97 -1.15 19.25 -6.68
N LEU A 98 -1.91 20.35 -6.75
CA LEU A 98 -1.90 21.37 -5.70
C LEU A 98 -2.29 20.79 -4.32
N LEU A 99 -3.32 19.92 -4.25
CA LEU A 99 -3.71 19.23 -3.02
C LEU A 99 -2.55 18.40 -2.43
N VAL A 100 -1.85 17.65 -3.28
CA VAL A 100 -0.67 16.86 -2.87
C VAL A 100 0.43 17.78 -2.31
N MET A 101 0.70 18.88 -3.01
CA MET A 101 1.71 19.86 -2.60
C MET A 101 1.36 20.52 -1.28
N GLU A 102 0.10 20.88 -1.06
CA GLU A 102 -0.35 21.48 0.21
C GLU A 102 -0.20 20.52 1.39
N LYS A 103 -0.62 19.26 1.22
CA LYS A 103 -0.46 18.23 2.27
C LYS A 103 1.01 18.01 2.62
N PHE A 104 1.88 17.91 1.63
CA PHE A 104 3.30 17.64 1.88
C PHE A 104 4.14 18.86 2.25
N LYS A 105 3.55 20.07 2.35
CA LYS A 105 4.16 21.19 3.10
C LYS A 105 4.06 21.00 4.61
N MET A 106 3.15 20.14 5.09
CA MET A 106 2.99 19.87 6.51
C MET A 106 3.97 18.77 6.95
N GLY A 107 5.00 19.13 7.72
CA GLY A 107 6.04 18.18 8.15
C GLY A 107 5.49 16.95 8.89
N GLY A 108 4.37 17.12 9.62
CA GLY A 108 3.67 15.99 10.26
C GLY A 108 3.09 14.99 9.26
N TYR A 109 2.54 15.45 8.13
CA TYR A 109 2.06 14.57 7.06
C TYR A 109 3.20 13.84 6.38
N VAL A 110 4.33 14.53 6.14
CA VAL A 110 5.52 13.90 5.57
C VAL A 110 6.02 12.77 6.46
N LEU A 111 6.21 13.03 7.75
CA LEU A 111 6.64 12.01 8.70
C LEU A 111 5.67 10.83 8.74
N PHE A 112 4.36 11.10 8.77
CA PHE A 112 3.33 10.07 8.72
C PHE A 112 3.46 9.19 7.47
N TYR A 113 3.50 9.78 6.28
CA TYR A 113 3.62 9.04 5.02
C TYR A 113 4.92 8.22 4.94
N VAL A 114 6.05 8.79 5.38
CA VAL A 114 7.34 8.08 5.41
C VAL A 114 7.26 6.83 6.29
N ILE A 115 6.75 6.95 7.51
CA ILE A 115 6.60 5.82 8.43
C ILE A 115 5.70 4.75 7.83
N ILE A 116 4.55 5.15 7.27
CA ILE A 116 3.63 4.19 6.65
C ILE A 116 4.26 3.48 5.46
N PHE A 117 5.02 4.18 4.61
CA PHE A 117 5.66 3.54 3.47
C PHE A 117 6.75 2.55 3.87
N LEU A 118 7.41 2.73 5.03
CA LEU A 118 8.28 1.69 5.58
C LEU A 118 7.50 0.43 5.98
N PHE A 119 6.33 0.58 6.62
CA PHE A 119 5.44 -0.54 6.91
C PHE A 119 4.89 -1.19 5.64
N LEU A 120 4.58 -0.40 4.61
CA LEU A 120 4.17 -0.88 3.29
C LEU A 120 5.30 -1.69 2.63
N GLY A 121 6.54 -1.21 2.69
CA GLY A 121 7.70 -1.92 2.16
C GLY A 121 7.88 -3.29 2.80
N PHE A 122 7.81 -3.35 4.13
CA PHE A 122 7.81 -4.61 4.87
C PHE A 122 6.65 -5.52 4.43
N HIS A 123 5.42 -4.97 4.37
CA HIS A 123 4.26 -5.74 3.96
C HIS A 123 4.41 -6.30 2.54
N LEU A 124 4.91 -5.51 1.59
CA LEU A 124 5.12 -5.90 0.19
C LEU A 124 6.18 -6.99 0.06
N ASP A 125 7.31 -6.87 0.76
CA ASP A 125 8.40 -7.86 0.74
C ASP A 125 7.88 -9.28 1.04
N HIS A 126 6.99 -9.40 2.03
CA HIS A 126 6.39 -10.67 2.39
C HIS A 126 5.16 -11.04 1.58
N ALA A 127 4.28 -10.07 1.31
CA ALA A 127 3.04 -10.32 0.59
C ALA A 127 3.32 -10.85 -0.82
N PHE A 128 4.36 -10.33 -1.48
CA PHE A 128 4.72 -10.76 -2.82
C PHE A 128 5.04 -12.25 -2.86
N GLN A 129 6.01 -12.72 -2.08
CA GLN A 129 6.34 -14.15 -2.02
C GLN A 129 5.18 -15.02 -1.50
N SER A 130 4.41 -14.52 -0.52
CA SER A 130 3.30 -15.26 0.08
C SER A 130 2.18 -15.50 -0.92
N ALA A 131 1.93 -14.55 -1.83
CA ALA A 131 0.92 -14.70 -2.87
C ALA A 131 1.22 -15.90 -3.79
N PHE A 132 2.47 -16.05 -4.25
CA PHE A 132 2.86 -17.21 -5.07
C PHE A 132 2.76 -18.52 -4.28
N GLN A 133 3.07 -18.48 -2.99
CA GLN A 133 2.90 -19.65 -2.12
C GLN A 133 1.44 -20.06 -1.98
N SER A 134 0.53 -19.12 -1.74
CA SER A 134 -0.91 -19.39 -1.62
C SER A 134 -1.54 -19.88 -2.93
N LEU A 135 -0.99 -19.47 -4.08
CA LEU A 135 -1.41 -19.97 -5.40
C LEU A 135 -0.81 -21.34 -5.75
N GLY A 136 0.02 -21.94 -4.89
CA GLY A 136 0.69 -23.21 -5.16
C GLY A 136 1.85 -23.11 -6.14
N LEU A 137 2.29 -21.89 -6.49
CA LEU A 137 3.39 -21.62 -7.41
C LEU A 137 4.76 -21.64 -6.71
N ASN A 138 4.96 -22.53 -5.74
CA ASN A 138 6.26 -22.70 -5.10
C ASN A 138 7.05 -23.82 -5.77
N HIS A 139 8.26 -23.52 -6.23
CA HIS A 139 9.13 -24.50 -6.88
C HIS A 139 10.61 -24.12 -6.71
N PRO A 140 11.51 -25.09 -6.42
CA PRO A 140 12.93 -24.82 -6.18
C PRO A 140 13.63 -24.01 -7.29
N LYS A 141 13.22 -24.21 -8.54
CA LYS A 141 13.81 -23.53 -9.72
C LYS A 141 13.54 -22.02 -9.78
N TYR A 142 12.34 -21.57 -9.42
CA TYR A 142 11.92 -20.18 -9.66
C TYR A 142 11.49 -19.42 -8.40
N THR A 143 11.24 -20.12 -7.28
CA THR A 143 11.00 -19.47 -5.98
C THR A 143 12.15 -18.52 -5.56
N PRO A 144 13.44 -18.83 -5.75
CA PRO A 144 14.51 -17.88 -5.43
C PRO A 144 14.41 -16.58 -6.25
N PHE A 145 14.08 -16.68 -7.54
CA PHE A 145 13.87 -15.52 -8.39
C PHE A 145 12.66 -14.70 -7.95
N ILE A 146 11.52 -15.33 -7.66
CA ILE A 146 10.31 -14.66 -7.16
C ILE A 146 10.61 -13.89 -5.88
N LYS A 147 11.35 -14.49 -4.94
CA LYS A 147 11.75 -13.83 -3.69
C LYS A 147 12.66 -12.63 -3.95
N GLY A 148 13.67 -12.79 -4.81
CA GLY A 148 14.56 -11.71 -5.19
C GLY A 148 13.83 -10.54 -5.87
N LEU A 149 12.90 -10.86 -6.78
CA LEU A 149 12.05 -9.87 -7.44
C LEU A 149 11.13 -9.15 -6.45
N GLY A 150 10.49 -9.88 -5.53
CA GLY A 150 9.65 -9.31 -4.49
C GLY A 150 10.41 -8.33 -3.61
N HIS A 151 11.61 -8.71 -3.18
CA HIS A 151 12.48 -7.86 -2.37
C HIS A 151 12.91 -6.59 -3.11
N PHE A 152 13.33 -6.75 -4.37
CA PHE A 152 13.69 -5.61 -5.21
C PHE A 152 12.51 -4.64 -5.39
N MET A 153 11.33 -5.15 -5.72
CA MET A 153 10.12 -4.34 -5.87
C MET A 153 9.73 -3.62 -4.58
N ALA A 154 9.81 -4.30 -3.43
CA ALA A 154 9.54 -3.70 -2.14
C ALA A 154 10.46 -2.51 -1.86
N ILE A 155 11.77 -2.64 -2.09
CA ILE A 155 12.73 -1.54 -1.90
C ILE A 155 12.44 -0.39 -2.87
N VAL A 156 12.31 -0.69 -4.17
CA VAL A 156 12.12 0.34 -5.20
C VAL A 156 10.85 1.15 -4.96
N LEU A 157 9.73 0.47 -4.67
CA LEU A 157 8.46 1.16 -4.40
C LEU A 157 8.54 1.96 -3.10
N THR A 158 9.13 1.40 -2.04
CA THR A 158 9.27 2.11 -0.76
C THR A 158 10.10 3.38 -0.90
N VAL A 159 11.29 3.28 -1.49
CA VAL A 159 12.19 4.43 -1.69
C VAL A 159 11.56 5.44 -2.66
N GLY A 160 10.97 4.95 -3.75
CA GLY A 160 10.29 5.79 -4.74
C GLY A 160 9.16 6.61 -4.12
N PHE A 161 8.24 5.96 -3.40
CA PHE A 161 7.11 6.66 -2.77
C PHE A 161 7.52 7.53 -1.58
N ILE A 162 8.55 7.16 -0.81
CA ILE A 162 9.11 8.01 0.26
C ILE A 162 9.77 9.27 -0.32
N SER A 163 10.38 9.17 -1.50
CA SER A 163 11.05 10.33 -2.10
C SER A 163 10.08 11.46 -2.44
N ILE A 164 8.82 11.16 -2.80
CA ILE A 164 7.81 12.16 -3.19
C ILE A 164 7.56 13.21 -2.08
N PRO A 165 7.08 12.85 -0.87
CA PRO A 165 6.81 13.82 0.18
C PRO A 165 8.09 14.51 0.68
N ILE A 166 9.24 13.81 0.68
CA ILE A 166 10.52 14.40 1.07
C ILE A 166 10.93 15.49 0.08
N ILE A 167 10.89 15.20 -1.22
CA ILE A 167 11.29 16.15 -2.26
C ILE A 167 10.37 17.37 -2.21
N ILE A 168 9.06 17.17 -2.14
CA ILE A 168 8.09 18.27 -2.09
C ILE A 168 8.31 19.16 -0.85
N TYR A 169 8.56 18.55 0.32
CA TYR A 169 8.77 19.31 1.55
C TYR A 169 10.02 20.19 1.53
N PHE A 170 11.14 19.66 1.00
CA PHE A 170 12.42 20.37 1.02
C PHE A 170 12.65 21.27 -0.21
N PHE A 171 12.08 20.93 -1.37
CA PHE A 171 12.37 21.59 -2.63
C PHE A 171 11.21 22.41 -3.20
N LYS A 172 10.04 22.35 -2.56
CA LYS A 172 8.78 23.02 -2.98
C LYS A 172 8.38 22.62 -4.38
#